data_AF-T1H3Y1-F1
#
_entry.id   AF-T1H3Y1-F1
#
_cell.length_a   1.000
_cell.length_b   1.000
_cell.length_c   1.000
_cell.angle_alpha   90.00
_cell.angle_beta   90.00
_cell.angle_gamma   90.00
#
_symmetry.space_group_name_H-M   'P 1'
#
loop_
_entity.id
_entity.type
_entity.pdbx_description
1 polymer ?
#
loop_
_entity_poly.entity_id
_entity_poly.type
_entity_poly.pdbx_seq_one_letter_code
_entity_poly.pdbx_strand_id
1 'polypeptide(L)'
;MDKDFKTDLNNWALESIAFIALDTRLQCFDEKNKSPDADILINGMHKFFELSYELDIKPSLWRYFSTPKFNKLMETLDDVTDASIKYIDAAREKMKTQPPKAPAEMSILEKLIKIDRKTAVVMAMDMLFAGIDTGRTFRQLDKGLTMSLGHKVRDLPDELLV
;
A
#
# COMPACT_ATOMS: atom_id res chain seq x y z
N MET A 1 11.58 10.63 17.04
CA MET A 1 10.20 10.41 16.56
C MET A 1 9.87 8.96 16.78
N ASP A 2 8.96 8.70 17.71
CA ASP A 2 8.70 7.39 18.32
C ASP A 2 8.33 6.31 17.29
N LYS A 3 8.75 5.06 17.52
CA LYS A 3 8.53 3.94 16.58
C LYS A 3 7.04 3.63 16.39
N ASP A 4 6.21 3.90 17.40
CA ASP A 4 4.79 3.58 17.40
C ASP A 4 4.00 4.49 16.45
N PHE A 5 4.18 5.81 16.55
CA PHE A 5 3.44 6.77 15.71
C PHE A 5 3.62 6.53 14.20
N LYS A 6 4.82 6.14 13.78
CA LYS A 6 5.12 5.88 12.36
C LYS A 6 4.43 4.61 11.86
N THR A 7 4.36 3.59 12.70
CA THR A 7 3.70 2.33 12.39
C THR A 7 2.20 2.55 12.32
N ASP A 8 1.66 3.30 13.28
CA ASP A 8 0.25 3.65 13.34
C ASP A 8 -0.18 4.48 12.13
N LEU A 9 0.63 5.46 11.72
CA LEU A 9 0.33 6.27 10.54
C LEU A 9 0.33 5.44 9.24
N ASN A 10 1.22 4.46 9.11
CA ASN A 10 1.23 3.54 7.96
C ASN A 10 -0.01 2.65 7.95
N ASN A 11 -0.36 2.08 9.11
CA ASN A 11 -1.56 1.25 9.27
C ASN A 11 -2.83 2.06 9.01
N TRP A 12 -2.87 3.33 9.41
CA TRP A 12 -3.98 4.23 9.15
C TRP A 12 -4.12 4.58 7.67
N ALA A 13 -3.00 4.89 7.00
CA ALA A 13 -2.99 5.16 5.57
C ALA A 13 -3.45 3.93 4.77
N LEU A 14 -2.96 2.74 5.15
CA LEU A 14 -3.34 1.47 4.56
C LEU A 14 -4.83 1.13 4.77
N GLU A 15 -5.34 1.28 6.00
CA GLU A 15 -6.75 1.09 6.32
C GLU A 15 -7.63 2.07 5.51
N SER A 16 -7.19 3.33 5.39
CA SER A 16 -7.92 4.37 4.66
C SER A 16 -8.01 4.06 3.17
N ILE A 17 -6.89 3.71 2.52
CA ILE A 17 -6.89 3.40 1.09
C ILE A 17 -7.61 2.09 0.80
N ALA A 18 -7.49 1.08 1.66
CA ALA A 18 -8.23 -0.17 1.52
C ALA A 18 -9.74 0.04 1.67
N PHE A 19 -10.17 0.91 2.59
CA PHE A 19 -11.58 1.26 2.70
C PHE A 19 -12.11 1.95 1.44
N ILE A 20 -11.34 2.84 0.82
CA ILE A 20 -11.76 3.52 -0.42
C ILE A 20 -11.74 2.55 -1.62
N ALA A 21 -10.70 1.72 -1.74
CA ALA A 21 -10.47 0.85 -2.90
C ALA A 21 -11.30 -0.44 -2.87
N LEU A 22 -11.47 -1.04 -1.69
CA LEU A 22 -12.12 -2.35 -1.50
C LEU A 22 -13.46 -2.25 -0.76
N ASP A 23 -13.90 -1.05 -0.38
CA ASP A 23 -15.13 -0.81 0.41
C ASP A 23 -15.19 -1.69 1.68
N THR A 24 -14.01 -1.98 2.24
CA THR A 24 -13.82 -2.96 3.33
C THR A 24 -12.83 -2.44 4.36
N ARG A 25 -13.13 -2.69 5.63
CA ARG A 25 -12.23 -2.43 6.76
C ARG A 25 -11.31 -3.63 6.95
N LEU A 26 -10.00 -3.43 6.79
CA LEU A 26 -8.99 -4.48 6.96
C LEU A 26 -8.68 -4.74 8.43
N GLN A 27 -9.05 -3.82 9.32
CA GLN A 27 -8.80 -3.90 10.75
C GLN A 27 -7.30 -3.93 11.06
N CYS A 28 -6.54 -3.03 10.43
CA CYS A 28 -5.08 -2.91 10.62
C CYS A 28 -4.64 -2.75 12.10
N PHE A 29 -5.53 -2.30 12.99
CA PHE A 29 -5.28 -2.05 14.40
C PHE A 29 -5.84 -3.11 15.37
N ASP A 30 -6.61 -4.09 14.86
CA ASP A 30 -7.27 -5.09 15.69
C ASP A 30 -6.84 -6.50 15.27
N GLU A 31 -5.75 -6.98 15.85
CA GLU A 31 -5.19 -8.30 15.55
C GLU A 31 -6.15 -9.46 15.90
N LYS A 32 -7.15 -9.25 16.77
CA LYS A 32 -8.08 -10.31 17.16
C LYS A 32 -9.15 -10.56 16.11
N ASN A 33 -9.57 -9.51 15.42
CA ASN A 33 -10.67 -9.58 14.45
C ASN A 33 -10.16 -9.59 13.00
N LYS A 34 -8.88 -9.30 12.77
CA LYS A 34 -8.27 -9.26 11.44
C LYS A 34 -8.39 -10.60 10.72
N SER A 35 -8.86 -10.56 9.47
CA SER A 35 -8.96 -11.76 8.63
C SER A 35 -7.60 -12.18 8.07
N PRO A 36 -7.38 -13.47 7.77
CA PRO A 36 -6.15 -13.94 7.14
C PRO A 36 -5.83 -13.23 5.82
N ASP A 37 -6.85 -12.95 5.00
CA ASP A 37 -6.68 -12.20 3.74
C ASP A 37 -6.26 -10.74 3.98
N ALA A 38 -6.69 -10.11 5.08
CA ALA A 38 -6.26 -8.77 5.44
C ALA A 38 -4.78 -8.76 5.84
N ASP A 39 -4.33 -9.77 6.59
CA ASP A 39 -2.91 -9.92 6.91
C ASP A 39 -2.05 -10.18 5.67
N ILE A 40 -2.55 -10.97 4.71
CA ILE A 40 -1.88 -11.19 3.42
C ILE A 40 -1.74 -9.85 2.67
N LEU A 41 -2.81 -9.05 2.58
CA LEU A 41 -2.74 -7.73 1.95
C LEU A 41 -1.74 -6.82 2.67
N ILE A 42 -1.85 -6.67 4.00
CA ILE A 42 -1.00 -5.75 4.76
C ILE A 42 0.48 -6.13 4.64
N ASN A 43 0.81 -7.40 4.89
CA ASN A 43 2.18 -7.87 4.84
C ASN A 43 2.72 -7.95 3.40
N GLY A 44 1.86 -8.31 2.45
CA GLY A 44 2.20 -8.38 1.03
C GLY A 44 2.55 -6.99 0.48
N MET A 45 1.77 -5.97 0.81
CA MET A 45 2.09 -4.58 0.45
C MET A 45 3.42 -4.13 1.05
N HIS A 46 3.69 -4.45 2.33
CA HIS A 46 4.97 -4.12 2.95
C HIS A 46 6.17 -4.76 2.24
N LYS A 47 6.07 -6.06 1.94
CA LYS A 47 7.10 -6.84 1.22
C LYS A 47 7.28 -6.34 -0.21
N PHE A 48 6.19 -6.02 -0.90
CA PHE A 48 6.22 -5.47 -2.26
C PHE A 48 7.14 -4.24 -2.32
N PHE A 49 6.90 -3.23 -1.49
CA PHE A 49 7.73 -2.02 -1.51
C PHE A 49 9.18 -2.26 -1.09
N GLU A 50 9.43 -3.20 -0.17
CA GLU A 50 10.80 -3.55 0.21
C GLU A 50 11.55 -4.19 -0.95
N LEU A 51 10.94 -5.19 -1.60
CA LEU A 51 11.52 -5.90 -2.73
C LEU A 51 11.64 -5.00 -3.96
N SER A 52 10.63 -4.19 -4.28
CA SER A 52 10.67 -3.22 -5.37
C SER A 52 11.77 -2.18 -5.15
N TYR A 53 11.99 -1.72 -3.92
CA TYR A 53 13.14 -0.83 -3.64
C TYR A 53 14.49 -1.51 -3.92
N GLU A 54 14.63 -2.79 -3.56
CA GLU A 54 15.87 -3.52 -3.82
C GLU A 54 16.09 -3.88 -5.28
N LEU A 55 15.01 -4.03 -6.06
CA LEU A 55 15.07 -4.46 -7.45
C LEU A 55 15.07 -3.26 -8.42
N ASP A 56 14.26 -2.23 -8.18
CA ASP A 56 14.07 -1.12 -9.12
C ASP A 56 14.95 0.10 -8.81
N ILE A 57 15.26 0.36 -7.54
CA ILE A 57 16.05 1.54 -7.15
C ILE A 57 17.54 1.20 -7.03
N LYS A 58 17.89 0.03 -6.49
CA LYS A 58 19.29 -0.42 -6.47
C LYS A 58 19.65 -1.07 -7.81
N PRO A 59 20.91 -0.96 -8.28
CA PRO A 59 21.37 -1.71 -9.43
C PRO A 59 21.16 -3.21 -9.18
N SER A 60 20.28 -3.84 -9.96
CA SER A 60 19.92 -5.26 -9.79
C SER A 60 19.84 -5.96 -11.15
N LEU A 61 20.26 -7.23 -11.16
CA LEU A 61 20.33 -8.06 -12.37
C LEU A 61 19.00 -8.70 -12.76
N TRP A 62 17.91 -8.39 -12.06
CA TRP A 62 16.60 -9.02 -12.28
C TRP A 62 16.07 -8.84 -13.71
N ARG A 63 16.46 -7.77 -14.40
CA ARG A 63 16.07 -7.52 -15.80
C ARG A 63 16.73 -8.48 -16.79
N TYR A 64 17.83 -9.13 -16.40
CA TYR A 64 18.58 -10.04 -17.26
C TYR A 64 18.34 -11.52 -16.90
N PHE A 65 18.17 -11.83 -15.61
CA PHE A 65 17.93 -13.19 -15.15
C PHE A 65 16.96 -13.18 -13.96
N SER A 66 16.10 -14.19 -13.86
CA SER A 66 15.21 -14.31 -12.71
C SER A 66 16.02 -14.57 -11.44
N THR A 67 16.03 -13.58 -10.54
CA THR A 67 16.68 -13.71 -9.24
C THR A 67 15.70 -14.26 -8.20
N PRO A 68 16.16 -14.92 -7.14
CA PRO A 68 15.27 -15.37 -6.06
C PRO A 68 14.42 -14.25 -5.47
N LYS A 69 14.96 -13.02 -5.43
CA LYS A 69 14.23 -11.83 -4.98
C LYS A 69 13.11 -11.42 -5.94
N PHE A 70 13.35 -11.53 -7.24
CA PHE A 70 12.33 -11.27 -8.25
C PHE A 70 11.19 -12.29 -8.18
N ASN A 71 11.50 -13.59 -8.05
CA ASN A 71 10.46 -14.61 -7.86
C ASN A 71 9.64 -14.35 -6.60
N LYS A 72 10.30 -13.98 -5.49
CA LYS A 72 9.61 -13.62 -4.25
C LYS A 72 8.71 -12.38 -4.40
N LEU A 73 9.10 -11.41 -5.23
CA LEU A 73 8.25 -10.26 -5.55
C LEU A 73 7.00 -10.70 -6.31
N MET A 74 7.17 -11.57 -7.32
CA MET A 74 6.05 -12.12 -8.09
C MET A 74 5.08 -12.92 -7.21
N GLU A 75 5.58 -13.83 -6.36
CA GLU A 75 4.77 -14.57 -5.40
C GLU A 75 3.98 -13.63 -4.47
N THR A 76 4.64 -12.58 -3.98
CA THR A 76 3.99 -11.57 -3.12
C THR A 76 2.87 -10.83 -3.86
N LEU A 77 3.07 -10.51 -5.14
CA LEU A 77 2.06 -9.87 -5.98
C LEU A 77 0.88 -10.79 -6.25
N ASP A 78 1.13 -12.08 -6.50
CA ASP A 78 0.08 -13.07 -6.70
C ASP A 78 -0.78 -13.21 -5.42
N ASP A 79 -0.15 -13.32 -4.24
CA ASP A 79 -0.85 -13.38 -2.95
C ASP A 79 -1.76 -12.15 -2.72
N VAL A 80 -1.24 -10.94 -2.98
CA VAL A 80 -1.98 -9.67 -2.83
C VAL A 80 -3.13 -9.59 -3.83
N THR A 81 -2.92 -10.06 -5.05
CA THR A 81 -3.94 -10.08 -6.11
C THR A 81 -5.07 -11.02 -5.74
N ASP A 82 -4.74 -12.23 -5.31
CA ASP A 82 -5.71 -13.25 -4.91
C ASP A 82 -6.54 -12.80 -3.71
N ALA A 83 -5.89 -12.21 -2.70
CA ALA A 83 -6.60 -11.62 -1.57
C ALA A 83 -7.54 -10.48 -2.02
N SER A 84 -7.06 -9.56 -2.87
CA SER A 84 -7.88 -8.46 -3.41
C SER A 84 -9.10 -8.97 -4.19
N ILE A 85 -8.92 -10.01 -5.00
CA ILE A 85 -10.00 -10.65 -5.76
C ILE A 85 -11.09 -11.17 -4.82
N LYS A 86 -10.72 -11.82 -3.71
CA LYS A 86 -11.70 -12.31 -2.72
C LYS A 86 -12.55 -11.18 -2.13
N TYR A 87 -11.93 -10.05 -1.81
CA TYR A 87 -12.66 -8.89 -1.30
C TYR A 87 -13.63 -8.31 -2.34
N ILE A 88 -13.18 -8.20 -3.59
CA ILE A 88 -14.00 -7.68 -4.69
C ILE A 88 -15.17 -8.62 -5.00
N ASP A 89 -14.94 -9.93 -4.99
CA ASP A 89 -15.99 -10.93 -5.20
C ASP A 89 -16.98 -10.91 -4.02
N ALA A 90 -16.51 -10.78 -2.77
CA ALA A 90 -17.37 -10.62 -1.61
C ALA A 90 -18.22 -9.33 -1.69
N ALA A 91 -17.62 -8.21 -2.13
CA ALA A 91 -18.35 -6.96 -2.35
C ALA A 91 -19.41 -7.13 -3.45
N ARG A 92 -19.07 -7.80 -4.55
CA ARG A 92 -19.99 -8.10 -5.65
C ARG A 92 -21.18 -8.95 -5.19
N GLU A 93 -20.98 -9.96 -4.35
CA GLU A 93 -22.09 -10.76 -3.81
C GLU A 93 -22.97 -9.93 -2.86
N LYS A 94 -22.38 -9.05 -2.03
CA LYS A 94 -23.15 -8.11 -1.20
C LYS A 94 -24.03 -7.17 -2.03
N MET A 95 -23.55 -6.72 -3.19
CA MET A 95 -24.34 -5.87 -4.10
C MET A 95 -25.57 -6.59 -4.67
N LYS A 96 -25.54 -7.92 -4.81
CA LYS A 96 -26.69 -8.68 -5.33
C LYS A 96 -27.80 -8.86 -4.28
N THR A 97 -27.43 -8.91 -3.01
CA THR A 97 -28.38 -9.17 -1.91
C THR A 97 -28.98 -7.89 -1.35
N GLN A 98 -28.34 -6.74 -1.56
CA GLN A 98 -28.81 -5.43 -1.10
C GLN A 98 -29.76 -4.77 -2.11
N PRO A 99 -30.69 -3.92 -1.64
CA PRO A 99 -31.54 -3.13 -2.52
C PRO A 99 -30.69 -2.22 -3.42
N PRO A 100 -31.16 -1.90 -4.64
CA PRO A 100 -30.44 -1.03 -5.56
C PRO A 100 -30.21 0.36 -4.94
N LYS A 101 -28.94 0.73 -4.76
CA LYS A 101 -28.55 2.07 -4.30
C LYS A 101 -28.69 3.10 -5.43
N ALA A 102 -28.85 4.38 -5.08
CA ALA A 102 -28.72 5.45 -6.06
C ALA A 102 -27.26 5.57 -6.56
N PRO A 103 -27.00 6.03 -7.80
CA PRO A 103 -25.63 6.20 -8.29
C PRO A 103 -24.74 7.11 -7.43
N ALA A 104 -25.34 8.06 -6.71
CA ALA A 104 -24.64 8.96 -5.78
C ALA A 104 -24.18 8.26 -4.49
N GLU A 105 -24.85 7.19 -4.09
CA GLU A 105 -24.59 6.44 -2.85
C GLU A 105 -23.67 5.23 -3.07
N MET A 106 -23.33 4.92 -4.33
CA MET A 106 -22.44 3.81 -4.66
C MET A 106 -20.99 4.13 -4.36
N SER A 107 -20.30 3.18 -3.73
CA SER A 107 -18.85 3.26 -3.54
C SER A 107 -18.13 3.21 -4.89
N ILE A 108 -16.87 3.68 -4.91
CA ILE A 108 -16.04 3.66 -6.12
C ILE A 108 -15.91 2.22 -6.63
N LEU A 109 -15.70 1.26 -5.72
CA LEU A 109 -15.65 -0.15 -6.05
C LEU A 109 -16.96 -0.64 -6.69
N GLU A 110 -18.12 -0.31 -6.12
CA GLU A 110 -19.43 -0.71 -6.67
C GLU A 110 -19.64 -0.18 -8.09
N LYS A 111 -19.19 1.05 -8.37
CA LYS A 111 -19.23 1.62 -9.72
C LYS A 111 -18.32 0.87 -10.68
N LEU A 112 -17.11 0.50 -10.24
CA LEU A 112 -16.14 -0.23 -11.06
C LEU A 112 -16.59 -1.67 -11.34
N ILE A 113 -17.15 -2.37 -10.35
CA ILE A 113 -17.69 -3.72 -10.49
C ILE A 113 -18.79 -3.77 -11.56
N LYS A 114 -19.61 -2.72 -11.68
CA LYS A 114 -20.66 -2.62 -12.71
C LYS A 114 -20.10 -2.47 -14.13
N ILE A 115 -18.91 -1.90 -14.29
CA ILE A 115 -18.25 -1.75 -15.59
C ILE A 115 -17.64 -3.10 -15.98
N ASP A 116 -16.66 -3.55 -15.21
CA ASP A 116 -15.99 -4.83 -15.42
C ASP A 116 -15.22 -5.27 -14.17
N ARG A 117 -15.24 -6.58 -13.89
CA ARG A 117 -14.56 -7.17 -12.73
C ARG A 117 -13.05 -6.97 -12.80
N LYS A 118 -12.42 -7.15 -13.96
CA LYS A 118 -10.96 -7.00 -14.09
C LYS A 118 -10.56 -5.55 -13.91
N THR A 119 -11.33 -4.62 -14.46
CA THR A 119 -11.13 -3.18 -14.22
C THR A 119 -11.20 -2.84 -12.74
N ALA A 120 -12.18 -3.37 -12.00
CA ALA A 120 -12.27 -3.16 -10.55
C ALA A 120 -11.03 -3.66 -9.79
N VAL A 121 -10.54 -4.86 -10.14
CA VAL A 121 -9.32 -5.43 -9.54
C VAL A 121 -8.10 -4.57 -9.83
N VAL A 122 -7.85 -4.24 -11.10
CA VAL A 122 -6.69 -3.44 -11.51
C VAL A 122 -6.71 -2.06 -10.85
N MET A 123 -7.86 -1.39 -10.81
CA MET A 123 -8.00 -0.07 -10.18
C MET A 123 -7.82 -0.14 -8.67
N ALA A 124 -8.38 -1.14 -8.00
CA ALA A 124 -8.20 -1.31 -6.55
C ALA A 124 -6.72 -1.55 -6.21
N MET A 125 -6.03 -2.39 -6.98
CA MET A 125 -4.60 -2.63 -6.82
C MET A 125 -3.77 -1.38 -7.07
N ASP A 126 -4.05 -0.62 -8.15
CA ASP A 126 -3.36 0.63 -8.46
C ASP A 126 -3.48 1.65 -7.32
N MET A 127 -4.70 1.79 -6.76
CA MET A 127 -4.95 2.63 -5.59
C MET A 127 -4.18 2.17 -4.35
N LEU A 128 -4.15 0.85 -4.08
CA LEU A 128 -3.42 0.29 -2.95
C LEU A 128 -1.90 0.52 -3.06
N PHE A 129 -1.31 0.35 -4.24
CA PHE A 129 0.12 0.58 -4.46
C PHE A 129 0.46 2.08 -4.42
N ALA A 130 -0.32 2.94 -5.06
CA ALA A 130 -0.08 4.38 -5.07
C ALA A 130 -0.20 5.01 -3.66
N GLY A 131 -1.19 4.58 -2.87
CA GLY A 131 -1.48 5.14 -1.55
C GLY A 131 -0.37 4.93 -0.52
N ILE A 132 0.37 3.83 -0.61
CA ILE A 132 1.43 3.49 0.35
C ILE A 132 2.78 4.06 -0.10
N ASP A 133 3.04 4.14 -1.42
CA ASP A 133 4.28 4.67 -1.96
C ASP A 133 4.47 6.16 -1.62
N THR A 134 3.39 6.93 -1.71
CA THR A 134 3.43 8.38 -1.44
C THR A 134 3.85 8.68 0.02
N GLY A 135 3.45 7.84 0.97
CA GLY A 135 3.90 7.92 2.37
C GLY A 135 5.36 7.52 2.57
N ARG A 136 5.90 6.60 1.76
CA ARG A 136 7.31 6.20 1.78
C ARG A 136 8.23 7.19 1.09
N THR A 137 7.82 7.73 -0.05
CA THR A 137 8.59 8.71 -0.81
C THR A 137 8.71 10.02 -0.04
N PHE A 138 7.64 10.46 0.64
CA PHE A 138 7.72 11.56 1.60
C PHE A 138 8.77 11.29 2.71
N ARG A 139 8.84 10.05 3.23
CA ARG A 139 9.87 9.64 4.20
C ARG A 139 11.30 9.68 3.65
N GLN A 140 11.49 9.30 2.38
CA GLN A 140 12.82 9.31 1.76
C GLN A 140 13.30 10.72 1.48
N LEU A 141 12.39 11.61 1.08
CA LEU A 141 12.67 13.04 0.95
C LEU A 141 13.00 13.67 2.31
N ASP A 142 12.23 13.36 3.37
CA ASP A 142 12.49 13.86 4.73
C ASP A 142 13.83 13.35 5.29
N LYS A 143 14.15 12.05 5.11
CA LYS A 143 15.47 11.52 5.47
C LYS A 143 16.61 12.15 4.67
N GLY A 144 16.41 12.37 3.37
CA GLY A 144 17.39 13.05 2.51
C GLY A 144 17.61 14.50 2.92
N LEU A 145 16.53 15.23 3.24
CA LEU A 145 16.57 16.60 3.72
C LEU A 145 17.21 16.71 5.10
N THR A 146 16.83 15.86 6.06
CA THR A 146 17.42 15.85 7.40
C THR A 146 18.90 15.46 7.38
N MET A 147 19.31 14.52 6.52
CA MET A 147 20.72 14.14 6.35
C MET A 147 21.53 15.23 5.65
N SER A 148 20.94 15.92 4.66
CA SER A 148 21.57 17.05 3.94
C SER A 148 21.70 18.30 4.84
N LEU A 149 20.64 18.67 5.56
CA LEU A 149 20.66 19.79 6.51
C LEU A 149 21.56 19.49 7.72
N GLY A 150 21.57 18.25 8.23
CA GLY A 150 22.44 17.83 9.32
C GLY A 150 23.93 17.72 8.96
N HIS A 151 24.26 17.63 7.67
CA HIS A 151 25.63 17.82 7.17
C HIS A 151 25.95 19.32 7.10
N LYS A 152 25.04 20.10 6.50
CA LYS A 152 25.23 21.55 6.29
C LYS A 152 25.33 22.36 7.58
N VAL A 153 24.67 21.92 8.66
CA VAL A 153 24.79 22.52 10.00
C VAL A 153 26.11 22.17 10.68
N ARG A 154 26.71 21.01 10.37
CA ARG A 154 28.03 20.59 10.86
C ARG A 154 29.19 21.29 10.15
N ASP A 155 28.94 21.77 8.93
CA ASP A 155 29.91 22.48 8.10
C ASP A 155 29.83 24.02 8.26
N LEU A 156 28.99 24.54 9.18
CA LEU A 156 28.94 25.96 9.51
C LEU A 156 30.09 26.33 10.47
N PRO A 157 30.84 27.41 10.22
CA PRO A 157 31.86 27.89 11.15
C PRO A 157 31.21 28.30 12.48
N ASP A 158 31.89 28.01 13.61
CA ASP A 158 31.39 28.22 14.97
C ASP A 158 30.95 29.67 15.26
N GLU A 159 31.40 30.63 14.46
CA GLU A 159 31.03 32.05 14.54
C GLU A 159 29.57 32.35 14.16
N LEU A 160 28.85 31.41 13.54
CA LEU A 160 27.45 31.56 13.11
C LEU A 160 26.46 30.74 13.95
N LEU A 161 26.92 29.98 14.96
CA LEU A 161 26.11 29.14 15.84
C LEU A 161 25.73 29.84 17.16
N VAL A 162 25.22 31.08 17.06
CA VAL A 162 24.69 31.87 18.19
C VAL A 162 23.22 31.57 18.47
#